data_AF-A0A2E0GXK6-F1
#
_entry.id   AF-A0A2E0GXK6-F1
#
_cell.length_a   1.000
_cell.length_b   1.000
_cell.length_c   1.000
_cell.angle_alpha   90.00
_cell.angle_beta   90.00
_cell.angle_gamma   90.00
#
_symmetry.space_group_name_H-M   'P 1'
#
loop_
_entity.id
_entity.type
_entity.pdbx_description
1 polymer ?
#
loop_
_entity_poly.entity_id
_entity_poly.type
_entity_poly.pdbx_seq_one_letter_code
_entity_poly.pdbx_strand_id
1 'polypeptide(L)'
;MDGLIMAAQMILALTIIVGIHEFGHLLTAKFFGMRVEKYFIGFPPKIFSFNYKGTEYGLGSIPLGGFVKISGIIDESMDTKHIDKEPEPWEFRSKPPWQRLV
;
A
#
# COMPACT_ATOMS: atom_id res chain seq x y z
N MET A 1 31.81 1.84 -14.16
CA MET A 1 31.19 2.71 -13.14
C MET A 1 29.81 3.19 -13.59
N ASP A 2 29.65 3.50 -14.88
CA ASP A 2 28.41 4.06 -15.43
C ASP A 2 27.20 3.13 -15.31
N GLY A 3 27.35 1.82 -15.57
CA GLY A 3 26.25 0.87 -15.45
C GLY A 3 25.70 0.70 -14.03
N LEU A 4 26.56 0.76 -13.01
CA LEU A 4 26.13 0.68 -11.60
C LEU A 4 25.35 1.93 -11.19
N ILE A 5 25.82 3.10 -11.62
CA ILE A 5 25.15 4.39 -11.36
C ILE A 5 23.78 4.41 -12.04
N MET A 6 23.70 3.99 -13.31
CA MET A 6 22.43 3.91 -14.04
C MET A 6 21.45 2.95 -13.38
N ALA A 7 21.91 1.76 -12.95
CA ALA A 7 21.06 0.80 -12.25
C ALA A 7 20.54 1.37 -10.93
N ALA A 8 21.40 2.03 -10.14
CA ALA A 8 21.01 2.67 -8.90
C ALA A 8 19.98 3.80 -9.12
N GLN A 9 20.19 4.65 -10.14
CA GLN A 9 19.25 5.70 -10.52
C GLN A 9 17.90 5.14 -10.95
N MET A 10 17.88 4.08 -11.76
CA MET A 10 16.66 3.42 -12.19
C MET A 10 15.89 2.84 -11.01
N ILE A 11 16.56 2.11 -10.12
CA ILE A 11 15.95 1.54 -8.92
C ILE A 11 15.38 2.67 -8.05
N LEU A 12 16.16 3.72 -7.79
CA LEU A 12 15.71 4.86 -6.98
C LEU A 12 14.48 5.55 -7.59
N ALA A 13 14.49 5.81 -8.89
CA ALA A 13 13.36 6.42 -9.59
C ALA A 13 12.11 5.54 -9.50
N LEU A 14 12.26 4.22 -9.69
CA LEU A 14 11.17 3.26 -9.55
C LEU A 14 10.60 3.25 -8.13
N THR A 15 11.45 3.21 -7.10
CA THR A 15 11.01 3.26 -5.69
C THR A 15 10.20 4.50 -5.39
N ILE A 16 10.64 5.67 -5.92
CA ILE A 16 9.94 6.94 -5.70
C ILE A 16 8.59 6.95 -6.41
N ILE A 17 8.54 6.56 -7.69
CA ILE A 17 7.30 6.55 -8.47
C ILE A 17 6.27 5.59 -7.87
N VAL A 18 6.69 4.38 -7.50
CA VAL A 18 5.81 3.41 -6.84
C VAL A 18 5.39 3.92 -5.46
N GLY A 19 6.31 4.47 -4.66
CA GLY A 19 5.97 5.04 -3.36
C GLY A 19 4.92 6.16 -3.43
N ILE A 20 4.98 6.99 -4.47
CA ILE A 20 3.96 8.02 -4.75
C ILE A 20 2.65 7.39 -5.23
N HIS A 21 2.69 6.38 -6.09
CA HIS A 21 1.51 5.64 -6.53
C HIS A 21 0.74 5.03 -5.35
N GLU A 22 1.44 4.28 -4.50
CA GLU A 22 0.89 3.71 -3.28
C GLU A 22 0.36 4.80 -2.33
N PHE A 23 1.02 5.96 -2.28
CA PHE A 23 0.55 7.07 -1.47
C PHE A 23 -0.78 7.64 -1.98
N GLY A 24 -0.99 7.64 -3.30
CA GLY A 24 -2.28 7.95 -3.92
C GLY A 24 -3.40 7.04 -3.43
N HIS A 25 -3.15 5.72 -3.38
CA HIS A 25 -4.09 4.73 -2.83
C HIS A 25 -4.41 5.01 -1.36
N LEU A 26 -3.37 5.21 -0.54
CA LEU A 26 -3.52 5.55 0.88
C LEU A 26 -4.40 6.79 1.08
N LEU A 27 -4.07 7.89 0.37
CA LEU A 27 -4.78 9.15 0.51
C LEU A 27 -6.25 9.01 0.11
N THR A 28 -6.51 8.39 -1.02
CA THR A 28 -7.87 8.24 -1.55
C THR A 28 -8.69 7.30 -0.67
N ALA A 29 -8.08 6.22 -0.17
CA ALA A 29 -8.71 5.32 0.80
C ALA A 29 -9.10 6.07 2.08
N LYS A 30 -8.17 6.84 2.66
CA LYS A 30 -8.43 7.66 3.85
C LYS A 30 -9.49 8.73 3.60
N PHE A 31 -9.50 9.34 2.40
CA PHE A 31 -10.48 10.36 2.02
C PHE A 31 -11.92 9.81 1.99
N PHE A 32 -12.11 8.60 1.49
CA PHE A 32 -13.42 7.92 1.51
C PHE A 32 -13.71 7.19 2.84
N GLY A 33 -12.91 7.43 3.88
CA GLY A 33 -13.11 6.84 5.20
C GLY A 33 -12.92 5.32 5.22
N MET A 34 -12.11 4.79 4.30
CA MET A 34 -11.70 3.38 4.34
C MET A 34 -10.55 3.21 5.34
N ARG A 35 -10.53 2.05 6.01
CA ARG A 35 -9.43 1.67 6.89
C ARG A 35 -8.26 1.17 6.04
N VAL A 36 -7.09 1.73 6.30
CA VAL A 36 -5.83 1.28 5.73
C VAL A 36 -5.00 0.69 6.84
N GLU A 37 -4.66 -0.58 6.74
CA GLU A 37 -3.91 -1.33 7.74
C GLU A 37 -2.41 -1.08 7.59
N LYS A 38 -1.90 -1.05 6.34
CA LYS A 38 -0.47 -0.92 6.05
C LYS A 38 -0.21 -0.04 4.84
N TYR A 39 0.86 0.73 4.91
CA TYR A 39 1.44 1.47 3.80
C TYR A 39 2.96 1.23 3.82
N PHE A 40 3.48 0.61 2.78
CA PHE A 40 4.89 0.27 2.70
C PHE A 40 5.49 0.74 1.38
N ILE A 41 6.65 1.37 1.49
CA ILE A 41 7.55 1.60 0.36
C ILE A 41 8.58 0.48 0.38
N GLY A 42 8.72 -0.25 -0.72
CA GLY A 42 9.55 -1.45 -0.80
C GLY A 42 8.84 -2.72 -0.33
N PHE A 43 9.26 -3.86 -0.89
CA PHE A 43 8.75 -5.18 -0.49
C PHE A 43 9.43 -5.71 0.77
N PRO A 44 8.78 -6.65 1.49
CA PRO A 44 9.37 -7.34 2.64
C PRO A 44 10.73 -8.01 2.30
N PRO A 45 11.59 -8.25 3.31
CA PRO A 45 11.39 -8.01 4.74
C PRO A 45 11.40 -6.52 5.14
N LYS A 46 10.75 -6.22 6.26
CA LYS A 46 10.65 -4.87 6.80
C LYS A 46 12.01 -4.41 7.37
N ILE A 47 12.47 -3.22 6.97
CA ILE A 47 13.58 -2.50 7.61
C ILE A 47 13.08 -1.74 8.84
N PHE A 48 12.03 -0.94 8.64
CA PHE A 48 11.48 -0.05 9.67
C PHE A 48 9.98 0.11 9.49
N SER A 49 9.25 0.30 10.59
CA SER A 49 7.86 0.73 10.56
C SER A 49 7.47 1.46 11.83
N PHE A 50 6.46 2.30 11.73
CA PHE A 50 5.76 2.88 12.86
C PHE A 50 4.25 2.84 12.64
N ASN A 51 3.49 2.77 13.72
CA ASN A 51 2.03 2.84 13.65
C ASN A 51 1.58 4.27 13.89
N TYR A 52 0.77 4.81 12.99
CA TYR A 52 0.15 6.12 13.15
C TYR A 52 -1.32 6.07 12.71
N LYS A 53 -2.22 6.50 13.61
CA LYS A 53 -3.67 6.56 13.35
C LYS A 53 -4.26 5.26 12.75
N GLY A 54 -3.82 4.11 13.28
CA GLY A 54 -4.30 2.79 12.87
C GLY A 54 -3.75 2.27 11.55
N THR A 55 -2.71 2.90 11.00
CA THR A 55 -1.99 2.43 9.81
C THR A 55 -0.52 2.19 10.15
N GLU A 56 0.00 1.02 9.78
CA GLU A 56 1.43 0.68 9.86
C GLU A 56 2.13 1.29 8.63
N TYR A 57 2.91 2.36 8.84
CA TYR A 57 3.75 2.95 7.82
C TYR A 57 5.13 2.31 7.91
N GLY A 58 5.70 1.85 6.80
CA GLY A 58 7.00 1.20 6.84
C GLY A 58 7.81 1.26 5.55
N LEU A 59 9.04 0.77 5.68
CA LEU A 59 10.00 0.64 4.61
C LEU A 59 10.44 -0.83 4.52
N GLY A 60 10.30 -1.43 3.35
CA GLY A 60 10.78 -2.75 3.00
C GLY A 60 12.22 -2.73 2.50
N SER A 61 12.91 -3.87 2.55
CA SER A 61 14.31 -3.97 2.15
C SER A 61 14.52 -4.08 0.64
N ILE A 62 13.46 -4.40 -0.12
CA ILE A 62 13.53 -4.55 -1.57
C ILE A 62 12.90 -3.31 -2.22
N PRO A 63 13.70 -2.38 -2.79
CA PRO A 63 13.21 -1.09 -3.31
C PRO A 63 12.50 -1.18 -4.68
N LEU A 64 12.02 -2.36 -5.06
CA LEU A 64 11.42 -2.64 -6.39
C LEU A 64 9.89 -2.54 -6.40
N GLY A 65 9.28 -2.06 -5.32
CA GLY A 65 7.83 -1.96 -5.23
C GLY A 65 7.37 -1.25 -3.97
N GLY A 66 6.13 -1.50 -3.61
CA GLY A 66 5.43 -0.98 -2.43
C GLY A 66 4.06 -1.66 -2.36
N PHE A 67 3.34 -1.46 -1.26
CA PHE A 67 1.97 -1.97 -1.15
C PHE A 67 1.16 -1.17 -0.14
N VAL A 68 -0.15 -1.09 -0.38
CA VAL A 68 -1.14 -0.54 0.56
C VAL A 68 -2.19 -1.60 0.87
N LYS A 69 -2.30 -1.96 2.14
CA LYS A 69 -3.32 -2.89 2.62
C LYS A 69 -4.57 -2.14 3.05
N ILE A 70 -5.60 -2.16 2.22
CA ILE A 70 -6.91 -1.57 2.52
C ILE A 70 -7.83 -2.67 3.08
N SER A 71 -8.53 -2.41 4.17
CA SER A 71 -9.42 -3.44 4.75
C SER A 71 -10.55 -3.81 3.79
N GLY A 72 -10.76 -5.11 3.61
CA GLY A 72 -11.85 -5.65 2.79
C GLY A 72 -11.55 -5.75 1.30
N ILE A 73 -10.33 -5.44 0.84
CA ILE A 73 -9.87 -5.73 -0.53
C ILE A 73 -9.01 -6.99 -0.50
N ILE A 74 -9.14 -7.83 -1.52
CA ILE A 74 -8.15 -8.89 -1.77
C ILE A 74 -7.03 -8.22 -2.57
N ASP A 75 -5.95 -7.86 -1.89
CA ASP A 75 -4.75 -7.25 -2.46
C ASP A 75 -3.65 -8.30 -2.69
N GLU A 76 -2.41 -7.85 -2.90
CA GLU A 76 -1.24 -8.70 -3.09
C GLU A 76 -0.93 -9.57 -1.86
N SER A 77 -1.48 -9.25 -0.70
CA SER A 77 -1.36 -10.09 0.50
C SER A 77 -2.28 -11.31 0.48
N MET A 78 -3.17 -11.42 -0.50
CA MET A 78 -4.13 -12.52 -0.67
C MET A 78 -4.94 -12.78 0.62
N ASP A 79 -5.24 -11.73 1.37
CA ASP A 79 -6.01 -11.84 2.61
C ASP A 79 -7.48 -12.10 2.26
N THR A 80 -7.96 -13.28 2.64
CA THR A 80 -9.33 -13.74 2.39
C THR A 80 -10.21 -13.72 3.64
N LYS A 81 -9.67 -13.30 4.80
CA LYS A 81 -10.34 -13.41 6.10
C LYS A 81 -11.64 -12.61 6.23
N HIS A 82 -11.85 -11.63 5.34
CA HIS A 82 -13.04 -10.80 5.29
C HIS A 82 -14.12 -11.32 4.32
N ILE A 83 -13.83 -12.30 3.46
CA ILE A 83 -14.76 -12.73 2.40
C ILE A 83 -16.09 -13.22 2.98
N ASP A 84 -16.02 -14.04 4.04
CA ASP A 84 -17.18 -14.70 4.66
C ASP A 84 -17.93 -13.83 5.69
N LYS A 85 -17.48 -12.58 5.89
CA LYS A 85 -18.07 -11.65 6.85
C LYS A 85 -18.90 -10.60 6.14
N GLU A 86 -19.92 -10.11 6.84
CA GLU A 86 -20.68 -8.93 6.41
C GLU A 86 -19.74 -7.73 6.25
N PRO A 87 -19.83 -6.96 5.15
CA PRO A 87 -18.94 -5.83 4.91
C PRO A 87 -19.11 -4.74 5.97
N GLU A 88 -18.01 -4.39 6.63
CA GLU A 88 -18.03 -3.30 7.62
C GLU A 88 -18.03 -1.92 6.94
N PRO A 89 -18.59 -0.86 7.55
CA PRO A 89 -18.73 0.47 6.93
C PRO A 89 -17.41 1.15 6.51
N TRP A 90 -16.29 0.73 7.09
CA TRP A 90 -14.93 1.22 6.80
C TRP A 90 -14.15 0.32 5.84
N GLU A 91 -14.74 -0.75 5.32
CA GLU A 91 -14.13 -1.64 4.34
C GLU A 91 -14.34 -1.14 2.91
N PHE A 92 -13.43 -1.52 2.02
CA PHE A 92 -13.53 -1.27 0.59
C PHE A 92 -14.86 -1.79 0.00
N ARG A 93 -15.27 -3.01 0.41
CA ARG A 93 -16.47 -3.69 -0.11
C ARG A 93 -17.79 -3.00 0.23
N SER A 94 -17.84 -2.18 1.28
CA SER A 94 -19.06 -1.45 1.65
C SER A 94 -19.23 -0.12 0.91
N LYS A 95 -18.23 0.33 0.14
CA LYS A 95 -18.27 1.60 -0.60
C LYS A 95 -18.97 1.46 -1.97
N PRO A 96 -19.62 2.52 -2.49
CA PRO A 96 -20.12 2.51 -3.86
C PRO A 96 -18.99 2.32 -4.88
N PRO A 97 -19.24 1.73 -6.07
CA PRO A 97 -18.21 1.37 -7.03
C PRO A 97 -17.26 2.52 -7.44
N TRP A 98 -17.76 3.75 -7.51
CA TRP A 98 -16.94 4.91 -7.90
C TRP A 98 -15.92 5.31 -6.81
N GLN A 99 -16.15 4.98 -5.53
CA GLN A 99 -15.19 5.16 -4.44
C GLN A 99 -14.16 4.04 -4.35
N ARG A 100 -14.42 2.94 -5.07
CA ARG A 100 -13.55 1.76 -5.16
C ARG A 100 -12.58 1.81 -6.34
N LEU A 101 -12.66 2.85 -7.16
CA LEU A 101 -11.68 3.15 -8.21
C LEU A 101 -10.48 3.86 -7.60
N VAL A 102 -9.78 3.14 -6.72
CA VAL A 102 -8.50 3.54 -6.14
C VAL A 102 -7.42 2.68 -6.76
#